data_AF-A0A497N274-F1
#
_entry.id   AF-A0A497N274-F1
#
_cell.length_a   1.000
_cell.length_b   1.000
_cell.length_c   1.000
_cell.angle_alpha   90.00
_cell.angle_beta   90.00
_cell.angle_gamma   90.00
#
_symmetry.space_group_name_H-M   'P 1'
#
loop_
_entity.id
_entity.type
_entity.pdbx_description
1 polymer ?
#
loop_
_entity_poly.entity_id
_entity_poly.type
_entity_poly.pdbx_seq_one_letter_code
_entity_poly.pdbx_strand_id
1 'polypeptide(L)'
;MTNGSNKKYVNHPLIWPNTAEFRLYQTKIAEAAFERNTLVILPTALGKTVISAIVAAKILYNYRKTKVLMMAPTRPLVMQHRRRFTTMLKLGAEDTALLTGKTPPEYRMSVWEGDARVIFSTPQVVKNDLLEKRLMLDE
;
A
#
# COMPACT_ATOMS: atom_id res chain seq x y z
N MET A 1 -0.29 21.35 35.75
CA MET A 1 0.52 20.76 34.67
C MET A 1 0.12 19.30 34.54
N THR A 2 -0.91 18.99 33.76
CA THR A 2 -1.39 17.61 33.59
C THR A 2 -1.87 17.39 32.15
N ASN A 3 -1.58 16.19 31.64
CA ASN A 3 -2.05 15.58 30.38
C ASN A 3 -1.11 15.67 29.17
N GLY A 4 0.09 15.11 29.31
CA GLY A 4 0.75 14.48 28.16
C GLY A 4 0.01 13.19 27.80
N SER A 5 -0.84 13.21 26.77
CA SER A 5 -1.48 12.00 26.25
C SER A 5 -0.41 10.96 25.92
N ASN A 6 -0.39 9.83 26.61
CA ASN A 6 0.54 8.73 26.33
C ASN A 6 0.13 8.06 25.01
N LYS A 7 0.45 8.70 23.89
CA LYS A 7 0.10 8.23 22.55
C LYS A 7 0.87 6.94 22.27
N LYS A 8 0.12 5.85 22.10
CA LYS A 8 0.67 4.58 21.65
C LYS A 8 0.73 4.59 20.13
N TYR A 9 1.75 3.94 19.56
CA TYR A 9 1.94 3.81 18.12
C TYR A 9 2.02 2.33 17.72
N VAL A 10 1.71 2.04 16.46
CA VAL A 10 1.85 0.69 15.91
C VAL A 10 3.33 0.32 15.87
N ASN A 11 3.69 -0.78 16.54
CA ASN A 11 5.03 -1.33 16.51
C ASN A 11 5.13 -2.45 15.47
N HIS A 12 5.90 -2.23 14.41
CA HIS A 12 6.12 -3.22 13.35
C HIS A 12 7.46 -2.94 12.63
N PRO A 13 8.25 -3.96 12.25
CA PRO A 13 9.59 -3.75 11.67
C PRO A 13 9.62 -2.86 10.42
N LEU A 14 8.57 -2.94 9.57
CA LEU A 14 8.43 -2.12 8.35
C LEU A 14 7.66 -0.79 8.53
N ILE A 15 7.23 -0.44 9.74
CA ILE A 15 6.54 0.84 10.00
C ILE A 15 7.52 1.77 10.72
N TRP A 16 7.62 3.03 10.29
CA TRP A 16 8.42 4.04 10.98
C TRP A 16 7.82 4.33 12.36
N PRO A 17 8.64 4.42 13.43
CA PRO A 17 8.16 4.84 14.74
C PRO A 17 7.39 6.17 14.66
N ASN A 18 6.35 6.30 15.47
CA ASN A 18 5.56 7.54 15.61
C ASN A 18 4.77 7.99 14.36
N THR A 19 4.67 7.17 13.30
CA THR A 19 3.94 7.55 12.06
C THR A 19 2.51 7.02 11.95
N ALA A 20 2.19 6.00 12.74
CA ALA A 20 0.88 5.37 12.81
C ALA A 20 0.45 5.25 14.29
N GLU A 21 -0.41 6.16 14.75
CA GLU A 21 -1.00 6.10 16.08
C GLU A 21 -1.84 4.83 16.23
N PHE A 22 -1.67 4.14 17.35
CA PHE A 22 -2.37 2.90 17.64
C PHE A 22 -3.85 3.18 17.89
N ARG A 23 -4.70 2.55 17.08
CA ARG A 23 -6.14 2.49 17.28
C ARG A 23 -6.59 1.06 17.17
N LEU A 24 -7.20 0.53 18.23
CA LEU A 24 -7.56 -0.89 18.32
C LEU A 24 -8.39 -1.37 17.11
N TYR A 25 -9.37 -0.57 16.67
CA TYR A 25 -10.19 -0.92 15.51
C TYR A 25 -9.38 -1.03 14.21
N GLN A 26 -8.39 -0.14 13.99
CA GLN A 26 -7.55 -0.19 12.79
C GLN A 26 -6.68 -1.45 12.80
N THR A 27 -6.11 -1.79 13.95
CA THR A 27 -5.31 -3.00 14.13
C THR A 27 -6.15 -4.26 13.93
N LYS A 28 -7.35 -4.34 14.51
CA LYS A 28 -8.25 -5.49 14.35
C LYS A 28 -8.72 -5.69 12.91
N ILE A 29 -9.04 -4.61 12.20
CA ILE A 29 -9.40 -4.69 10.78
C ILE A 29 -8.19 -5.13 9.94
N ALA A 30 -6.99 -4.60 10.23
CA ALA A 30 -5.78 -5.00 9.52
C ALA A 30 -5.36 -6.45 9.79
N GLU A 31 -5.64 -6.99 10.99
CA GLU A 31 -5.48 -8.41 11.31
C GLU A 31 -6.42 -9.27 10.44
N ALA A 32 -7.71 -8.96 10.42
CA ALA A 32 -8.67 -9.72 9.60
C ALA A 32 -8.34 -9.64 8.09
N ALA A 33 -7.97 -8.46 7.60
CA ALA A 33 -7.62 -8.24 6.18
C ALA A 33 -6.27 -8.85 5.78
N PHE A 34 -5.40 -9.19 6.73
CA PHE A 34 -4.18 -9.94 6.46
C PHE A 34 -4.44 -11.43 6.29
N GLU A 35 -5.46 -11.97 6.96
CA GLU A 35 -5.78 -13.41 6.94
C GLU A 35 -6.66 -13.82 5.75
N ARG A 36 -7.54 -12.93 5.27
CA ARG A 36 -8.51 -13.24 4.22
C ARG A 36 -8.95 -12.01 3.43
N ASN A 37 -9.50 -12.25 2.24
CA ASN A 37 -10.15 -11.23 1.41
C ASN A 37 -11.22 -10.48 2.22
N THR A 38 -11.08 -9.16 2.32
CA THR A 38 -11.88 -8.33 3.23
C THR A 38 -12.32 -7.03 2.56
N LEU A 39 -13.64 -6.76 2.56
CA LEU A 39 -14.19 -5.45 2.22
C LEU A 39 -14.32 -4.59 3.49
N VAL A 40 -13.53 -3.50 3.56
CA VAL A 40 -13.54 -2.60 4.72
C VAL A 40 -14.48 -1.42 4.46
N ILE A 41 -15.60 -1.39 5.19
CA ILE A 41 -16.59 -0.29 5.13
C ILE A 41 -16.41 0.61 6.35
N LEU A 42 -15.86 1.81 6.13
CA LEU A 42 -15.69 2.84 7.15
C LEU A 42 -16.00 4.22 6.55
N PRO A 43 -16.54 5.18 7.32
CA PRO A 43 -16.56 6.59 6.95
C PRO A 43 -15.19 7.12 6.50
N THR A 44 -15.20 8.18 5.70
CA THR A 44 -13.97 8.90 5.33
C THR A 44 -13.32 9.49 6.59
N ALA A 45 -12.01 9.73 6.55
CA ALA A 45 -11.20 10.19 7.68
C ALA A 45 -10.98 9.21 8.85
N LEU A 46 -11.63 8.04 8.90
CA LEU A 46 -11.35 7.01 9.92
C LEU A 46 -10.12 6.13 9.64
N GLY A 47 -9.31 6.49 8.65
CA GLY A 47 -7.99 5.88 8.43
C GLY A 47 -7.98 4.59 7.60
N LYS A 48 -8.87 4.45 6.60
CA LYS A 48 -8.82 3.35 5.62
C LYS A 48 -7.42 3.17 5.00
N THR A 49 -6.75 4.26 4.63
CA THR A 49 -5.37 4.22 4.10
C THR A 49 -4.34 3.78 5.14
N VAL A 50 -4.56 4.07 6.44
CA VAL A 50 -3.67 3.60 7.51
C VAL A 50 -3.83 2.09 7.67
N ILE A 51 -5.07 1.59 7.66
CA ILE A 51 -5.37 0.15 7.70
C ILE A 51 -4.69 -0.56 6.51
N SER A 52 -4.85 -0.06 5.28
CA SER A 52 -4.20 -0.67 4.11
C SER A 52 -2.68 -0.67 4.21
N ALA A 53 -2.07 0.38 4.77
CA ALA A 53 -0.63 0.44 4.98
C ALA A 53 -0.15 -0.55 6.05
N ILE A 54 -0.91 -0.78 7.13
CA ILE A 54 -0.62 -1.81 8.13
C ILE A 54 -0.70 -3.21 7.48
N VAL A 55 -1.74 -3.48 6.68
CA VAL A 55 -1.88 -4.75 5.94
C VAL A 55 -0.70 -4.95 4.99
N ALA A 56 -0.37 -3.94 4.18
CA ALA A 56 0.78 -3.99 3.28
C ALA A 56 2.09 -4.25 4.03
N ALA A 57 2.32 -3.59 5.17
CA ALA A 57 3.50 -3.84 6.00
C ALA A 57 3.57 -5.30 6.48
N LYS A 58 2.44 -5.86 6.93
CA LYS A 58 2.38 -7.27 7.36
C LYS A 58 2.66 -8.23 6.19
N ILE A 59 2.06 -8.00 5.02
CA ILE A 59 2.31 -8.83 3.81
C ILE A 59 3.78 -8.76 3.42
N LEU A 60 4.33 -7.55 3.24
CA LEU A 60 5.71 -7.34 2.82
C LEU A 60 6.74 -7.87 3.83
N TYR A 61 6.37 -7.93 5.11
CA TYR A 61 7.24 -8.48 6.15
C TYR A 61 7.23 -10.01 6.16
N ASN A 62 6.06 -10.63 6.10
CA ASN A 62 5.90 -12.08 6.18
C ASN A 62 6.24 -12.78 4.85
N TYR A 63 5.99 -12.12 3.71
CA TYR A 63 6.19 -12.70 2.38
C TYR A 63 7.15 -11.83 1.56
N ARG A 64 8.45 -12.15 1.62
CA ARG A 64 9.52 -11.33 1.03
C ARG A 64 9.44 -11.20 -0.50
N LYS A 65 8.96 -12.24 -1.19
CA LYS A 65 8.83 -12.28 -2.65
C LYS A 65 7.51 -11.71 -3.17
N THR A 66 6.58 -11.34 -2.29
CA THR A 66 5.27 -10.82 -2.70
C THR A 66 5.33 -9.33 -2.98
N LYS A 67 4.55 -8.89 -3.98
CA LYS A 67 4.30 -7.50 -4.32
C LYS A 67 2.91 -7.05 -3.84
N VAL A 68 2.77 -5.77 -3.51
CA VAL A 68 1.50 -5.14 -3.14
C VAL A 68 1.11 -4.15 -4.23
N LEU A 69 -0.08 -4.32 -4.82
CA LEU A 69 -0.67 -3.37 -5.77
C LEU A 69 -1.72 -2.50 -5.08
N MET A 70 -1.47 -1.19 -4.99
CA MET A 70 -2.43 -0.21 -4.46
C MET A 70 -3.07 0.55 -5.63
N MET A 71 -4.36 0.32 -5.84
CA MET A 71 -5.13 0.98 -6.89
C MET A 71 -6.00 2.13 -6.36
N ALA A 72 -6.11 3.21 -7.14
CA ALA A 72 -7.06 4.29 -6.88
C ALA A 72 -7.58 4.89 -8.19
N PRO A 73 -8.78 5.50 -8.20
CA PRO A 73 -9.48 5.84 -9.44
C PRO A 73 -8.83 6.97 -10.25
N THR A 74 -8.03 7.83 -9.62
CA THR A 74 -7.38 8.97 -10.29
C THR A 74 -5.90 9.06 -9.93
N ARG A 75 -5.10 9.61 -10.85
CA ARG A 75 -3.66 9.83 -10.63
C ARG A 75 -3.36 10.64 -9.35
N PRO A 76 -4.06 11.75 -9.02
CA PRO A 76 -3.84 12.45 -7.76
C PRO A 76 -4.04 11.58 -6.52
N LEU A 77 -5.08 10.72 -6.51
CA LEU A 77 -5.33 9.80 -5.39
C LEU A 77 -4.24 8.73 -5.28
N VAL A 78 -3.81 8.17 -6.41
CA VAL A 78 -2.69 7.21 -6.43
C VAL A 78 -1.42 7.85 -5.84
N MET A 79 -1.09 9.08 -6.25
CA MET A 79 0.06 9.82 -5.71
C MET A 79 -0.10 10.13 -4.22
N GLN A 80 -1.31 10.47 -3.78
CA GLN A 80 -1.63 10.69 -2.36
C GLN A 80 -1.41 9.42 -1.54
N HIS A 81 -1.88 8.26 -2.02
CA HIS A 81 -1.64 6.97 -1.36
C HIS A 81 -0.16 6.62 -1.31
N ARG A 82 0.57 6.79 -2.43
CA ARG A 82 2.03 6.58 -2.47
C ARG A 82 2.74 7.40 -1.41
N ARG A 83 2.47 8.71 -1.34
CA ARG A 83 3.06 9.60 -0.33
C ARG A 83 2.74 9.13 1.09
N ARG A 84 1.48 8.73 1.34
CA ARG A 84 1.08 8.25 2.67
C ARG A 84 1.81 6.97 3.06
N PHE A 85 1.98 6.04 2.12
CA PHE A 85 2.71 4.80 2.34
C PHE A 85 4.19 5.05 2.58
N THR A 86 4.87 5.84 1.75
CA THR A 86 6.31 6.10 1.91
C THR A 86 6.65 6.94 3.15
N THR A 87 5.70 7.74 3.65
CA THR A 87 5.87 8.45 4.93
C THR A 87 5.70 7.52 6.14
N MET A 88 4.90 6.46 6.02
CA MET A 88 4.55 5.58 7.13
C MET A 88 5.39 4.30 7.17
N LEU A 89 5.78 3.78 6.02
CA LEU A 89 6.50 2.52 5.87
C LEU A 89 7.97 2.77 5.55
N LYS A 90 8.84 1.86 6.00
CA LYS A 90 10.27 1.83 5.68
C LYS A 90 10.48 1.29 4.27
N LEU A 91 10.01 2.02 3.27
CA LEU A 91 10.15 1.70 1.85
C LEU A 91 11.04 2.76 1.18
N GLY A 92 12.13 2.32 0.55
CA GLY A 92 13.01 3.15 -0.25
C GLY A 92 12.40 3.53 -1.60
N ALA A 93 13.14 4.32 -2.39
CA ALA A 93 12.72 4.70 -3.74
C ALA A 93 12.50 3.45 -4.62
N GLU A 94 13.45 2.52 -4.60
CA GLU A 94 13.43 1.28 -5.37
C GLU A 94 12.31 0.31 -4.96
N ASP A 95 11.87 0.36 -3.69
CA ASP A 95 10.79 -0.50 -3.20
C ASP A 95 9.41 -0.09 -3.78
N THR A 96 9.29 1.11 -4.35
CA THR A 96 8.00 1.66 -4.78
C THR A 96 7.99 2.12 -6.23
N ALA A 97 6.93 1.78 -6.96
CA ALA A 97 6.72 2.26 -8.32
C ALA A 97 5.37 2.96 -8.49
N LEU A 98 5.31 3.90 -9.43
CA LEU A 98 4.09 4.60 -9.83
C LEU A 98 3.85 4.37 -11.32
N LEU A 99 2.79 3.63 -11.65
CA LEU A 99 2.39 3.35 -13.02
C LEU A 99 1.14 4.15 -13.36
N THR A 100 1.25 5.04 -14.33
CA THR A 100 0.14 5.87 -14.82
C THR A 100 0.00 5.72 -16.33
N GLY A 101 -1.12 6.18 -16.90
CA GLY A 101 -1.29 6.19 -18.36
C GLY A 101 -0.28 7.06 -19.12
N LYS A 102 0.50 7.91 -18.43
CA LYS A 102 1.63 8.66 -19.03
C LYS A 102 2.95 7.90 -19.02
N THR A 103 3.03 6.79 -18.28
CA THR A 103 4.22 5.95 -18.22
C THR A 103 4.30 5.11 -19.51
N PRO A 104 5.39 5.17 -20.29
CA PRO A 104 5.51 4.43 -21.55
C PRO A 104 5.29 2.92 -21.35
N PRO A 105 4.59 2.22 -22.27
CA PRO A 105 4.27 0.80 -22.12
C PRO A 105 5.46 -0.11 -21.84
N GLU A 106 6.58 0.07 -22.55
CA GLU A 106 7.82 -0.71 -22.36
C GLU A 106 8.36 -0.58 -20.94
N TYR A 107 8.35 0.64 -20.40
CA TYR A 107 8.76 0.90 -19.01
C TYR A 107 7.79 0.29 -17.99
N ARG A 108 6.50 0.14 -18.31
CA ARG A 108 5.56 -0.51 -17.38
C ARG A 108 5.87 -1.99 -17.22
N MET A 109 6.21 -2.68 -18.32
CA MET A 109 6.61 -4.08 -18.30
C MET A 109 7.82 -4.30 -17.38
N SER A 110 8.88 -3.49 -17.56
CA SER A 110 10.07 -3.60 -16.70
C SER A 110 9.78 -3.32 -15.22
N VAL A 111 8.79 -2.48 -14.90
CA VAL A 111 8.37 -2.25 -13.50
C VAL A 111 7.58 -3.43 -12.94
N TRP A 112 6.70 -4.06 -13.72
CA TRP A 112 5.97 -5.25 -13.29
C TRP A 112 6.93 -6.40 -12.96
N GLU A 113 7.96 -6.59 -13.78
CA GLU A 113 8.97 -7.64 -13.64
C GLU A 113 10.10 -7.30 -12.65
N GLY A 114 10.40 -6.01 -12.44
CA GLY A 114 11.53 -5.54 -11.62
C GLY A 114 11.35 -5.70 -10.11
N ASP A 115 12.20 -5.05 -9.32
CA ASP A 115 12.26 -5.29 -7.86
C ASP A 115 11.23 -4.50 -7.02
N ALA A 116 10.44 -3.60 -7.65
CA ALA A 116 9.45 -2.80 -6.94
C ALA A 116 8.45 -3.69 -6.19
N ARG A 117 8.37 -3.51 -4.87
CA ARG A 117 7.54 -4.33 -3.99
C ARG A 117 6.17 -3.73 -3.72
N VAL A 118 6.02 -2.42 -3.89
CA VAL A 118 4.72 -1.73 -3.80
C VAL A 118 4.48 -0.89 -5.03
N ILE A 119 3.47 -1.27 -5.81
CA ILE A 119 3.12 -0.62 -7.06
C ILE A 119 1.83 0.18 -6.86
N PHE A 120 1.88 1.46 -7.21
CA PHE A 120 0.73 2.36 -7.14
C PHE A 120 0.24 2.62 -8.57
N SER A 121 -1.04 2.36 -8.85
CA SER A 121 -1.58 2.52 -10.20
C SER A 121 -3.07 2.84 -10.23
N THR A 122 -3.59 3.17 -11.42
CA THR A 122 -5.03 3.24 -11.64
C THR A 122 -5.56 1.90 -12.17
N PRO A 123 -6.81 1.52 -11.88
CA PRO A 123 -7.40 0.29 -12.39
C PRO A 123 -7.32 0.14 -13.91
N GLN A 124 -7.41 1.25 -14.64
CA GLN A 124 -7.34 1.27 -16.11
C GLN A 124 -5.96 0.84 -16.63
N VAL A 125 -4.88 1.29 -15.98
CA VAL A 125 -3.51 0.88 -16.39
C VAL A 125 -3.31 -0.60 -16.14
N VAL A 126 -3.70 -1.08 -14.95
CA VAL A 126 -3.60 -2.50 -14.58
C VAL A 126 -4.42 -3.37 -15.54
N LYS A 127 -5.66 -2.99 -15.83
CA LYS A 127 -6.52 -3.70 -16.79
C LYS A 127 -5.89 -3.76 -18.19
N ASN A 128 -5.40 -2.63 -18.70
CA ASN A 128 -4.81 -2.59 -20.04
C ASN A 128 -3.54 -3.44 -20.10
N ASP A 129 -2.68 -3.37 -19.08
CA ASP A 129 -1.45 -4.15 -19.03
C ASP A 129 -1.71 -5.66 -18.88
N LEU A 130 -2.80 -6.08 -18.21
CA LEU A 130 -3.27 -7.47 -18.21
C LEU A 130 -3.73 -7.92 -19.60
N LEU A 131 -4.58 -7.13 -20.26
CA LEU A 131 -5.13 -7.46 -21.59
C LEU A 131 -4.05 -7.53 -22.66
N GLU A 132 -3.06 -6.65 -22.57
CA GLU A 132 -1.93 -6.59 -23.49
C GLU A 132 -0.75 -7.47 -23.06
N LYS A 133 -0.94 -8.35 -22.06
CA LYS A 133 0.04 -9.32 -21.55
C LYS A 133 1.38 -8.69 -21.11
N ARG A 134 1.34 -7.46 -20.62
CA ARG A 134 2.48 -6.77 -19.98
C ARG A 134 2.57 -7.05 -18.48
N LEU A 135 1.42 -7.30 -17.86
CA LEU A 135 1.32 -7.85 -16.52
C LEU A 135 0.81 -9.28 -16.65
N MET A 136 1.59 -10.24 -16.16
CA MET A 136 1.18 -11.63 -16.06
C MET A 136 0.82 -11.91 -14.60
N LEU A 137 -0.28 -12.61 -14.38
CA LEU A 137 -0.62 -13.19 -13.09
C LEU A 137 -0.38 -14.69 -13.23
N ASP A 138 0.44 -15.26 -12.37
CA ASP A 138 0.60 -16.70 -12.32
C ASP A 138 -0.77 -17.34 -12.02
N GLU A 139 -1.05 -18.50 -12.63
CA GLU A 139 -2.23 -19.33 -12.34
C GLU A 139 -2.15 -19.99 -10.96
#